data_AF-A0A932G745-F1
#
_entry.id   AF-A0A932G745-F1
#
_cell.length_a   1.000
_cell.length_b   1.000
_cell.length_c   1.000
_cell.angle_alpha   90.00
_cell.angle_beta   90.00
_cell.angle_gamma   90.00
#
_symmetry.space_group_name_H-M   'P 1'
#
loop_
_entity.id
_entity.type
_entity.pdbx_description
1 polymer ?
#
loop_
_entity_poly.entity_id
_entity_poly.type
_entity_poly.pdbx_seq_one_letter_code
_entity_poly.pdbx_strand_id
1 'polypeptide(L)'
;MNRMRWTTWITCLLATAVAGLLLISCATVERTVLAPPHIEGATFVGNKTCADCHTNIFRLFPGSPHARFYKDDPKWAGMTGCESCHGPGSKHVQGGGGRGKFIVNPGKDATACFQCHLETHAEFNLPQHHPVVEGKLNCVQCHDPHGREIFKPAGGLAMARQNETCGNCHREQARPFVFEHEALREGCTTCHSPHGTVHAKLLVDREANLCLRCHAQVQTPNAELLIGKQDHGQLLRFGTCWSAGCHTAVHGSNINPKLLY
;
A
#
# COMPACT_ATOMS: atom_id res chain seq x y z
N MET A 1 61.32 -21.08 -22.29
CA MET A 1 59.91 -21.24 -22.73
C MET A 1 59.05 -20.12 -22.11
N ASN A 2 58.90 -19.04 -22.88
CA ASN A 2 57.94 -17.91 -22.84
C ASN A 2 57.00 -17.63 -21.63
N ARG A 3 57.54 -17.34 -20.43
CA ARG A 3 56.77 -16.71 -19.32
C ARG A 3 56.09 -15.39 -19.72
N MET A 4 56.73 -14.60 -20.59
CA MET A 4 56.28 -13.26 -20.97
C MET A 4 55.07 -13.25 -21.92
N ARG A 5 54.84 -14.34 -22.66
CA ARG A 5 53.61 -14.52 -23.46
C ARG A 5 52.45 -14.94 -22.57
N TRP A 6 52.71 -15.75 -21.54
CA TRP A 6 51.65 -16.26 -20.66
C TRP A 6 50.98 -15.15 -19.84
N THR A 7 51.77 -14.18 -19.37
CA THR A 7 51.25 -13.01 -18.64
C THR A 7 50.39 -12.10 -19.53
N THR A 8 50.75 -11.90 -20.80
CA THR A 8 49.95 -11.07 -21.73
C THR A 8 48.64 -11.73 -22.13
N TRP A 9 48.59 -13.07 -22.23
CA TRP A 9 47.33 -13.79 -22.47
C TRP A 9 46.37 -13.69 -21.28
N ILE A 10 46.88 -13.79 -20.05
CA ILE A 10 46.06 -13.67 -18.82
C ILE A 10 45.53 -12.25 -18.65
N THR A 11 46.34 -11.22 -18.92
CA THR A 11 45.87 -9.82 -18.82
C THR A 11 44.82 -9.49 -19.87
N CYS A 12 44.96 -9.98 -21.10
CA CYS A 12 43.94 -9.82 -22.14
C CYS A 12 42.63 -10.54 -21.78
N LEU A 13 42.68 -11.75 -21.23
CA LEU A 13 41.49 -12.50 -20.80
C LEU A 13 40.77 -11.83 -19.62
N LEU A 14 41.52 -11.27 -18.66
CA LEU A 14 40.94 -10.51 -17.56
C LEU A 14 40.31 -9.21 -18.05
N ALA A 15 40.95 -8.50 -18.98
CA ALA A 15 40.41 -7.28 -19.56
C ALA A 15 39.10 -7.52 -20.33
N THR A 16 39.01 -8.60 -21.11
CA THR A 16 37.77 -8.97 -21.82
C THR A 16 36.67 -9.43 -20.87
N ALA A 17 37.00 -10.18 -19.81
CA ALA A 17 36.04 -10.58 -18.78
C ALA A 17 35.48 -9.36 -18.02
N VAL A 18 36.33 -8.40 -17.65
CA VAL A 18 35.91 -7.15 -16.99
C VAL A 18 35.06 -6.30 -17.93
N ALA A 19 35.43 -6.16 -19.21
CA ALA A 19 34.62 -5.46 -20.20
C ALA A 19 33.25 -6.13 -20.40
N GLY A 20 33.20 -7.46 -20.43
CA GLY A 20 31.94 -8.21 -20.50
C GLY A 20 31.05 -7.99 -19.26
N LEU A 21 31.63 -8.03 -18.06
CA LEU A 21 30.92 -7.73 -16.80
C LEU A 21 30.36 -6.30 -16.76
N LEU A 22 31.12 -5.32 -17.25
CA LEU A 22 30.69 -3.92 -17.32
C LEU A 22 29.55 -3.72 -18.33
N LEU A 23 29.57 -4.42 -19.47
CA LEU A 23 28.50 -4.35 -20.47
C LEU A 23 27.20 -5.02 -19.99
N ILE A 24 27.29 -6.14 -19.27
CA ILE A 24 26.12 -6.81 -18.68
C ILE A 24 25.50 -5.95 -17.56
N SER A 25 26.32 -5.26 -16.78
CA SER A 25 25.87 -4.40 -15.68
C SER A 25 24.99 -3.23 -16.14
N CYS A 26 25.27 -2.62 -17.30
CA CYS A 26 24.50 -1.49 -17.81
C CYS A 26 23.28 -1.90 -18.67
N ALA A 27 23.30 -3.10 -19.27
CA ALA A 27 22.25 -3.53 -20.20
C ALA A 27 21.08 -4.28 -19.53
N THR A 28 21.21 -4.70 -18.25
CA THR A 28 20.22 -5.57 -17.59
C THR A 28 19.31 -4.90 -16.59
N VAL A 29 19.43 -3.57 -16.40
CA VAL A 29 18.53 -2.83 -15.53
C VAL A 29 17.40 -2.23 -16.36
N GLU A 30 16.37 -3.01 -16.65
CA GLU A 30 15.05 -2.46 -16.96
C GLU A 30 14.52 -1.81 -15.67
N ARG A 31 14.96 -0.57 -15.38
CA ARG A 31 14.21 0.24 -14.41
C ARG A 31 12.88 0.54 -15.05
N THR A 32 11.80 -0.02 -14.51
CA THR A 32 10.45 0.44 -14.82
C THR A 32 10.34 1.90 -14.40
N VAL A 33 10.66 2.82 -15.32
CA VAL A 33 10.39 4.24 -15.13
C VAL A 33 8.89 4.38 -15.27
N LEU A 34 8.19 4.51 -14.14
CA LEU A 34 6.80 4.93 -14.11
C LEU A 34 6.73 6.37 -14.63
N ALA A 35 6.70 6.51 -15.95
CA ALA A 35 6.54 7.79 -16.61
C ALA A 35 5.21 8.40 -16.17
N PRO A 36 5.19 9.69 -15.77
CA PRO A 36 3.94 10.34 -15.40
C PRO A 36 2.94 10.27 -16.56
N PRO A 37 1.65 10.03 -16.28
CA PRO A 37 0.63 10.33 -17.27
C PRO A 37 0.78 11.81 -17.68
N HIS A 38 1.10 12.03 -18.96
CA HIS A 38 1.34 13.36 -19.52
C HIS A 38 0.32 13.65 -20.61
N ILE A 39 -0.08 14.92 -20.68
CA ILE A 39 -0.99 15.44 -21.69
C ILE A 39 -0.18 16.29 -22.63
N GLU A 40 -0.08 15.85 -23.89
CA GLU A 40 0.75 16.48 -24.89
C GLU A 40 0.47 17.99 -25.02
N GLY A 41 1.54 18.77 -24.98
CA GLY A 41 1.46 20.24 -25.09
C GLY A 41 0.82 20.95 -23.90
N ALA A 42 0.57 20.26 -22.78
CA ALA A 42 0.12 20.89 -21.54
C ALA A 42 1.31 21.44 -20.74
N THR A 43 1.20 22.70 -20.34
CA THR A 43 2.09 23.40 -19.40
C THR A 43 1.42 23.62 -18.04
N PHE A 44 2.25 23.86 -17.01
CA PHE A 44 1.82 24.17 -15.65
C PHE A 44 1.17 25.55 -15.59
N VAL A 45 0.10 25.68 -14.80
CA VAL A 45 -0.64 26.94 -14.62
C VAL A 45 -0.64 27.45 -13.18
N GLY A 46 -0.14 26.66 -12.23
CA GLY A 46 -0.03 27.02 -10.83
C GLY A 46 -1.34 26.91 -10.05
N ASN A 47 -1.22 26.79 -8.72
CA ASN A 47 -2.33 26.49 -7.81
C ASN A 47 -3.41 27.58 -7.75
N LYS A 48 -3.05 28.85 -7.98
CA LYS A 48 -4.01 29.96 -7.95
C LYS A 48 -5.10 29.78 -9.00
N THR A 49 -4.72 29.40 -10.22
CA THR A 49 -5.64 29.11 -11.33
C THR A 49 -6.62 28.00 -10.96
N CYS A 50 -6.16 26.99 -10.22
CA CYS A 50 -7.02 25.91 -9.73
C CYS A 50 -8.01 26.42 -8.68
N ALA A 51 -7.58 27.30 -7.77
CA ALA A 51 -8.40 27.85 -6.68
C ALA A 51 -9.60 28.65 -7.18
N ASP A 52 -9.46 29.33 -8.32
CA ASP A 52 -10.51 30.16 -8.92
C ASP A 52 -11.75 29.33 -9.33
N CYS A 53 -11.56 28.02 -9.62
CA CYS A 53 -12.65 27.09 -9.99
C CYS A 53 -12.91 26.00 -8.92
N HIS A 54 -11.88 25.50 -8.26
CA HIS A 54 -11.95 24.41 -7.28
C HIS A 54 -11.90 24.92 -5.83
N THR A 55 -12.73 25.92 -5.52
CA THR A 55 -12.75 26.62 -4.23
C THR A 55 -12.89 25.68 -3.03
N ASN A 56 -13.78 24.68 -3.12
CA ASN A 56 -13.99 23.71 -2.04
C ASN A 56 -12.77 22.83 -1.80
N ILE A 57 -12.16 22.29 -2.86
CA ILE A 57 -10.97 21.45 -2.73
C ILE A 57 -9.82 22.29 -2.18
N PHE A 58 -9.61 23.49 -2.72
CA PHE A 58 -8.56 24.40 -2.28
C PHE A 58 -8.70 24.78 -0.80
N ARG A 59 -9.94 24.94 -0.30
CA ARG A 59 -10.22 25.21 1.12
C ARG A 59 -9.89 24.02 2.04
N LEU A 60 -10.17 22.80 1.59
CA LEU A 60 -10.00 21.58 2.40
C LEU A 60 -8.57 21.00 2.30
N PHE A 61 -7.93 21.16 1.15
CA PHE A 61 -6.63 20.57 0.84
C PHE A 61 -5.54 20.85 1.89
N PRO A 62 -5.44 22.02 2.52
CA PRO A 62 -4.49 22.26 3.61
C PRO A 62 -4.59 21.28 4.80
N GLY A 63 -5.74 20.62 4.98
CA GLY A 63 -5.93 19.54 5.96
C GLY A 63 -5.32 18.20 5.54
N SER A 64 -5.00 18.04 4.25
CA SER A 64 -4.32 16.86 3.72
C SER A 64 -2.83 16.88 4.09
N PRO A 65 -2.24 15.72 4.46
CA PRO A 65 -0.80 15.59 4.58
C PRO A 65 -0.06 15.93 3.28
N HIS A 66 -0.68 15.73 2.12
CA HIS A 66 -0.09 16.11 0.83
C HIS A 66 0.05 17.62 0.65
N ALA A 67 -0.70 18.43 1.40
CA ALA A 67 -0.55 19.89 1.40
C ALA A 67 0.54 20.40 2.36
N ARG A 68 1.13 19.51 3.18
CA ARG A 68 2.23 19.87 4.10
C ARG A 68 3.60 19.86 3.41
N PHE A 69 3.68 19.35 2.19
CA PHE A 69 4.85 19.52 1.36
C PHE A 69 4.91 20.98 0.89
N TYR A 70 5.90 21.71 1.41
CA TYR A 70 6.41 22.98 0.88
C TYR A 70 5.49 24.21 0.98
N LYS A 71 5.36 24.75 2.18
CA LYS A 71 4.83 26.12 2.33
C LYS A 71 5.81 27.20 1.86
N ASP A 72 7.14 27.00 1.98
CA ASP A 72 8.08 28.13 1.90
C ASP A 72 9.44 27.84 1.20
N ASP A 73 9.65 26.70 0.52
CA ASP A 73 10.92 26.41 -0.18
C ASP A 73 10.84 26.73 -1.69
N PRO A 74 11.54 27.77 -2.19
CA PRO A 74 11.56 28.14 -3.60
C PRO A 74 12.09 27.03 -4.52
N LYS A 75 12.89 26.09 -3.98
CA LYS A 75 13.46 24.96 -4.74
C LYS A 75 12.39 24.05 -5.33
N TRP A 76 11.21 24.00 -4.72
CA TRP A 76 10.12 23.11 -5.11
C TRP A 76 8.91 23.88 -5.67
N ALA A 77 9.07 25.19 -5.92
CA ALA A 77 8.10 26.00 -6.62
C ALA A 77 7.86 25.41 -8.03
N GLY A 78 6.66 24.86 -8.26
CA GLY A 78 6.27 24.20 -9.51
C GLY A 78 6.16 22.67 -9.46
N MET A 79 6.74 22.01 -8.45
CA MET A 79 6.52 20.58 -8.18
C MET A 79 5.51 20.34 -7.05
N THR A 80 4.90 21.41 -6.55
CA THR A 80 4.18 21.43 -5.28
C THR A 80 2.82 22.07 -5.49
N GLY A 81 1.76 21.31 -5.24
CA GLY A 81 0.40 21.76 -5.47
C GLY A 81 -0.48 20.76 -6.20
N CYS A 82 -1.58 21.24 -6.80
CA CYS A 82 -2.53 20.38 -7.49
C CYS A 82 -1.86 19.59 -8.63
N GLU A 83 -0.99 20.27 -9.37
CA GLU A 83 -0.32 19.74 -10.57
C GLU A 83 0.78 18.72 -10.25
N SER A 84 1.15 18.52 -8.97
CA SER A 84 2.10 17.46 -8.58
C SER A 84 1.50 16.05 -8.76
N CYS A 85 0.17 15.94 -8.64
CA CYS A 85 -0.56 14.69 -8.88
C CYS A 85 -1.39 14.75 -10.16
N HIS A 86 -1.88 15.93 -10.52
CA HIS A 86 -2.73 16.13 -11.70
C HIS A 86 -1.96 16.41 -13.00
N GLY A 87 -0.63 16.58 -12.91
CA GLY A 87 0.20 17.01 -14.03
C GLY A 87 -0.13 18.43 -14.50
N PRO A 88 0.45 18.87 -15.62
CA PRO A 88 0.23 20.20 -16.18
C PRO A 88 -1.23 20.44 -16.61
N GLY A 89 -1.88 21.48 -16.09
CA GLY A 89 -3.33 21.70 -16.23
C GLY A 89 -3.78 22.70 -17.30
N SER A 90 -2.86 23.31 -18.06
CA SER A 90 -3.22 24.36 -19.04
C SER A 90 -4.27 23.94 -20.08
N LYS A 91 -4.24 22.71 -20.59
CA LYS A 91 -5.24 22.23 -21.56
C LYS A 91 -6.62 22.06 -20.94
N HIS A 92 -6.69 21.64 -19.67
CA HIS A 92 -7.93 21.61 -18.91
C HIS A 92 -8.52 23.02 -18.75
N VAL A 93 -7.69 23.99 -18.38
CA VAL A 93 -8.13 25.39 -18.22
C VAL A 93 -8.54 26.01 -19.55
N GLN A 94 -7.76 25.83 -20.62
CA GLN A 94 -8.09 26.31 -21.97
C GLN A 94 -9.40 25.73 -22.50
N GLY A 95 -9.70 24.47 -22.15
CA GLY A 95 -10.95 23.81 -22.51
C GLY A 95 -12.18 24.26 -21.70
N GLY A 96 -12.04 25.21 -20.78
CA GLY A 96 -13.12 25.65 -19.88
C GLY A 96 -13.39 24.67 -18.73
N GLY A 97 -12.46 23.76 -18.45
CA GLY A 97 -12.57 22.74 -17.41
C GLY A 97 -13.36 21.50 -17.81
N GLY A 98 -14.13 20.96 -16.86
CA GLY A 98 -14.93 19.75 -17.02
C GLY A 98 -14.30 18.49 -16.44
N ARG A 99 -15.13 17.61 -15.88
CA ARG A 99 -14.68 16.46 -15.07
C ARG A 99 -13.72 15.54 -15.85
N GLY A 100 -12.44 15.56 -15.46
CA GLY A 100 -11.39 14.71 -16.04
C GLY A 100 -11.03 15.02 -17.49
N LYS A 101 -11.40 16.20 -18.02
CA LYS A 101 -11.02 16.60 -19.38
C LYS A 101 -9.64 17.22 -19.38
N PHE A 102 -8.71 16.69 -20.19
CA PHE A 102 -7.36 17.24 -20.36
C PHE A 102 -6.60 17.52 -19.06
N ILE A 103 -6.83 16.69 -18.03
CA ILE A 103 -6.11 16.69 -16.76
C ILE A 103 -5.92 15.23 -16.30
N VAL A 104 -4.80 14.91 -15.65
CA VAL A 104 -4.62 13.60 -15.04
C VAL A 104 -5.62 13.44 -13.90
N ASN A 105 -6.23 12.28 -13.78
CA ASN A 105 -7.05 11.92 -12.63
C ASN A 105 -6.39 10.77 -11.87
N PRO A 106 -5.75 11.03 -10.71
CA PRO A 106 -5.14 9.98 -9.89
C PRO A 106 -6.10 8.88 -9.46
N GLY A 107 -7.42 9.14 -9.46
CA GLY A 107 -8.43 8.11 -9.20
C GLY A 107 -8.71 7.18 -10.38
N LYS A 108 -8.17 7.46 -11.57
CA LYS A 108 -8.22 6.55 -12.73
C LYS A 108 -6.90 5.85 -12.99
N ASP A 109 -5.80 6.42 -12.53
CA ASP A 109 -4.46 5.91 -12.78
C ASP A 109 -3.62 6.02 -11.50
N ALA A 110 -3.34 4.87 -10.89
CA ALA A 110 -2.55 4.76 -9.67
C ALA A 110 -1.08 5.14 -9.87
N THR A 111 -0.61 5.22 -11.12
CA THR A 111 0.76 5.64 -11.46
C THR A 111 1.08 6.99 -10.84
N ALA A 112 0.12 7.93 -10.82
CA ALA A 112 0.29 9.24 -10.20
C ALA A 112 0.65 9.17 -8.70
N CYS A 113 0.24 8.11 -8.00
CA CYS A 113 0.59 7.86 -6.60
C CYS A 113 1.96 7.19 -6.48
N PHE A 114 2.23 6.19 -7.32
CA PHE A 114 3.43 5.35 -7.24
C PHE A 114 4.73 6.07 -7.61
N GLN A 115 4.66 7.26 -8.21
CA GLN A 115 5.86 8.09 -8.44
C GLN A 115 6.58 8.48 -7.14
N CYS A 116 5.83 8.61 -6.05
CA CYS A 116 6.38 8.92 -4.73
C CYS A 116 6.19 7.76 -3.76
N HIS A 117 5.05 7.06 -3.81
CA HIS A 117 4.73 5.94 -2.91
C HIS A 117 5.28 4.61 -3.45
N LEU A 118 6.60 4.54 -3.59
CA LEU A 118 7.31 3.40 -4.18
C LEU A 118 7.22 2.14 -3.32
N GLU A 119 7.26 2.29 -1.99
CA GLU A 119 7.09 1.16 -1.05
C GLU A 119 5.69 0.56 -1.19
N THR A 120 4.65 1.41 -1.19
CA THR A 120 3.28 0.96 -1.44
C THR A 120 3.12 0.32 -2.81
N HIS A 121 3.79 0.83 -3.85
CA HIS A 121 3.82 0.17 -5.14
C HIS A 121 4.41 -1.25 -5.03
N ALA A 122 5.52 -1.41 -4.30
CA ALA A 122 6.12 -2.72 -4.07
C ALA A 122 5.19 -3.65 -3.28
N GLU A 123 4.48 -3.15 -2.27
CA GLU A 123 3.48 -3.92 -1.51
C GLU A 123 2.36 -4.46 -2.42
N PHE A 124 1.82 -3.61 -3.30
CA PHE A 124 0.80 -4.02 -4.28
C PHE A 124 1.31 -5.01 -5.34
N ASN A 125 2.63 -5.20 -5.46
CA ASN A 125 3.22 -6.23 -6.32
C ASN A 125 3.47 -7.56 -5.57
N LEU A 126 3.17 -7.64 -4.27
CA LEU A 126 3.29 -8.90 -3.52
C LEU A 126 2.17 -9.89 -3.89
N PRO A 127 2.33 -11.20 -3.67
CA PRO A 127 1.37 -12.21 -4.14
C PRO A 127 -0.06 -12.06 -3.62
N GLN A 128 -0.24 -11.40 -2.48
CA GLN A 128 -1.55 -11.13 -1.89
C GLN A 128 -1.66 -9.61 -1.75
N HIS A 129 -2.53 -8.98 -2.53
CA HIS A 129 -2.75 -7.55 -2.56
C HIS A 129 -4.22 -7.25 -2.88
N HIS A 130 -4.69 -6.05 -2.54
CA HIS A 130 -5.93 -5.55 -3.15
C HIS A 130 -5.66 -5.18 -4.62
N PRO A 131 -6.63 -5.34 -5.53
CA PRO A 131 -6.36 -5.37 -6.97
C PRO A 131 -6.20 -3.97 -7.60
N VAL A 132 -5.24 -3.19 -7.10
CA VAL A 132 -4.94 -1.82 -7.54
C VAL A 132 -4.09 -1.84 -8.81
N VAL A 133 -3.08 -2.70 -8.89
CA VAL A 133 -2.20 -2.80 -10.06
C VAL A 133 -2.91 -3.43 -11.26
N GLU A 134 -3.97 -4.21 -11.03
CA GLU A 134 -4.86 -4.73 -12.07
C GLU A 134 -5.99 -3.75 -12.43
N GLY A 135 -6.02 -2.55 -11.83
CA GLY A 135 -6.96 -1.48 -12.17
C GLY A 135 -8.42 -1.73 -11.75
N LYS A 136 -8.68 -2.73 -10.89
CA LYS A 136 -10.03 -3.02 -10.36
C LYS A 136 -10.36 -2.19 -9.12
N LEU A 137 -9.33 -1.70 -8.44
CA LEU A 137 -9.41 -0.74 -7.34
C LEU A 137 -8.45 0.42 -7.64
N ASN A 138 -8.66 1.58 -7.03
CA ASN A 138 -7.72 2.69 -7.05
C ASN A 138 -7.52 3.27 -5.64
N CYS A 139 -6.43 4.01 -5.47
CA CYS A 139 -6.02 4.58 -4.20
C CYS A 139 -7.13 5.47 -3.58
N VAL A 140 -7.87 6.21 -4.41
CA VAL A 140 -8.84 7.20 -3.93
C VAL A 140 -10.18 6.64 -3.48
N GLN A 141 -10.40 5.34 -3.68
CA GLN A 141 -11.54 4.64 -3.09
C GLN A 141 -11.38 4.43 -1.58
N CYS A 142 -10.13 4.41 -1.08
CA CYS A 142 -9.83 4.26 0.34
C CYS A 142 -9.21 5.54 0.95
N HIS A 143 -8.23 6.13 0.27
CA HIS A 143 -7.51 7.31 0.74
C HIS A 143 -7.99 8.57 0.04
N ASP A 144 -8.28 9.63 0.78
CA ASP A 144 -8.64 10.89 0.16
C ASP A 144 -7.46 11.87 0.16
N PRO A 145 -6.80 12.11 -0.99
CA PRO A 145 -5.69 13.05 -1.06
C PRO A 145 -6.13 14.51 -0.88
N HIS A 146 -7.43 14.81 -0.95
CA HIS A 146 -7.97 16.16 -0.78
C HIS A 146 -8.33 16.54 0.66
N GLY A 147 -8.26 15.60 1.61
CA GLY A 147 -8.42 15.90 3.04
C GLY A 147 -9.85 16.19 3.50
N ARG A 148 -10.86 15.38 3.09
CA ARG A 148 -12.27 15.55 3.49
C ARG A 148 -12.53 15.51 5.01
N GLU A 149 -11.64 14.96 5.83
CA GLU A 149 -11.82 14.85 7.29
C GLU A 149 -10.89 15.78 8.08
N ILE A 150 -11.16 17.10 8.03
CA ILE A 150 -10.42 18.13 8.78
C ILE A 150 -10.46 17.91 10.29
N PHE A 151 -11.55 17.36 10.82
CA PHE A 151 -11.80 17.22 12.26
C PHE A 151 -11.27 15.92 12.87
N LYS A 152 -10.78 14.99 12.05
CA LYS A 152 -10.12 13.75 12.49
C LYS A 152 -8.89 13.51 11.61
N PRO A 153 -7.83 14.32 11.76
CA PRO A 153 -6.59 14.08 11.04
C PRO A 153 -5.97 12.78 11.54
N ALA A 154 -6.25 11.69 10.86
CA ALA A 154 -5.46 10.49 10.99
C ALA A 154 -4.03 10.83 10.51
N GLY A 155 -3.02 10.46 11.29
CA GLY A 155 -1.63 10.84 10.99
C GLY A 155 -1.20 10.31 9.62
N GLY A 156 -0.59 11.16 8.79
CA GLY A 156 -0.23 10.76 7.43
C GLY A 156 -1.45 10.38 6.59
N LEU A 157 -1.34 9.35 5.74
CA LEU A 157 -2.45 8.91 4.88
C LEU A 157 -3.47 8.00 5.58
N ALA A 158 -3.39 7.85 6.90
CA ALA A 158 -4.32 6.98 7.62
C ALA A 158 -5.78 7.43 7.39
N MET A 159 -6.69 6.45 7.32
CA MET A 159 -8.11 6.71 7.13
C MET A 159 -8.74 7.08 8.47
N ALA A 160 -9.46 8.20 8.54
CA ALA A 160 -10.14 8.64 9.76
C ALA A 160 -11.24 7.66 10.25
N ARG A 161 -11.72 6.79 9.35
CA ARG A 161 -12.78 5.80 9.56
C ARG A 161 -12.41 4.48 8.87
N GLN A 162 -11.29 3.89 9.31
CA GLN A 162 -10.70 2.73 8.65
C GLN A 162 -11.69 1.56 8.53
N ASN A 163 -12.33 1.18 9.64
CA ASN A 163 -13.25 0.04 9.66
C ASN A 163 -14.46 0.26 8.75
N GLU A 164 -15.01 1.48 8.71
CA GLU A 164 -16.11 1.84 7.82
C GLU A 164 -15.68 1.80 6.35
N THR A 165 -14.46 2.26 6.03
CA THR A 165 -13.92 2.17 4.66
C THR A 165 -13.80 0.71 4.22
N CYS A 166 -13.28 -0.17 5.09
CA CYS A 166 -13.22 -1.60 4.83
C CYS A 166 -14.63 -2.18 4.60
N GLY A 167 -15.59 -1.80 5.46
CA GLY A 167 -16.98 -2.25 5.44
C GLY A 167 -17.77 -1.86 4.19
N ASN A 168 -17.33 -0.87 3.41
CA ASN A 168 -17.96 -0.54 2.13
C ASN A 168 -17.98 -1.74 1.16
N CYS A 169 -16.94 -2.58 1.22
CA CYS A 169 -16.78 -3.80 0.42
C CYS A 169 -16.84 -5.08 1.28
N HIS A 170 -16.18 -5.09 2.45
CA HIS A 170 -16.10 -6.25 3.36
C HIS A 170 -17.24 -6.27 4.39
N ARG A 171 -18.47 -6.18 3.90
CA ARG A 171 -19.67 -6.04 4.74
C ARG A 171 -19.86 -7.20 5.71
N GLU A 172 -19.61 -8.42 5.26
CA GLU A 172 -19.80 -9.62 6.09
C GLU A 172 -18.80 -9.70 7.24
N GLN A 173 -17.57 -9.22 7.04
CA GLN A 173 -16.54 -9.19 8.07
C GLN A 173 -16.72 -8.01 9.03
N ALA A 174 -17.24 -6.88 8.53
CA ALA A 174 -17.43 -5.65 9.30
C ALA A 174 -18.83 -5.54 9.97
N ARG A 175 -19.73 -6.50 9.73
CA ARG A 175 -21.06 -6.49 10.35
C ARG A 175 -20.95 -6.71 11.87
N PRO A 176 -21.93 -6.25 12.66
CA PRO A 176 -21.99 -6.60 14.08
C PRO A 176 -22.17 -8.11 14.31
N PHE A 177 -21.52 -8.63 15.35
CA PHE A 177 -21.65 -10.02 15.81
C PHE A 177 -22.14 -10.07 17.26
N VAL A 178 -22.90 -11.12 17.62
CA VAL A 178 -23.29 -11.38 19.03
C VAL A 178 -22.05 -11.66 19.89
N PHE A 179 -21.14 -12.46 19.35
CA PHE A 179 -19.83 -12.75 19.93
C PHE A 179 -18.78 -12.14 18.99
N GLU A 180 -18.47 -10.87 19.21
CA GLU A 180 -17.43 -10.14 18.49
C GLU A 180 -16.04 -10.66 18.88
N HIS A 181 -15.15 -10.84 17.90
CA HIS A 181 -13.73 -11.02 18.21
C HIS A 181 -13.16 -9.68 18.70
N GLU A 182 -12.68 -9.61 19.95
CA GLU A 182 -12.25 -8.35 20.59
C GLU A 182 -11.28 -7.53 19.72
N ALA A 183 -10.34 -8.18 19.01
CA ALA A 183 -9.41 -7.51 18.11
C ALA A 183 -10.06 -6.68 16.98
N LEU A 184 -11.34 -6.91 16.63
CA LEU A 184 -12.05 -6.05 15.67
C LEU A 184 -12.18 -4.60 16.16
N ARG A 185 -12.18 -4.38 17.48
CA ARG A 185 -12.21 -3.04 18.07
C ARG A 185 -10.92 -2.27 17.87
N GLU A 186 -9.80 -2.98 17.71
CA GLU A 186 -8.50 -2.39 17.37
C GLU A 186 -8.40 -2.04 15.87
N GLY A 187 -9.19 -2.70 15.04
CA GLY A 187 -9.36 -2.39 13.62
C GLY A 187 -8.87 -3.48 12.68
N CYS A 188 -9.31 -3.40 11.42
CA CYS A 188 -9.00 -4.44 10.43
C CYS A 188 -7.49 -4.61 10.20
N THR A 189 -6.69 -3.55 10.35
CA THR A 189 -5.25 -3.60 10.11
C THR A 189 -4.42 -4.19 11.23
N THR A 190 -5.04 -4.55 12.36
CA THR A 190 -4.38 -5.40 13.38
C THR A 190 -4.00 -6.75 12.80
N CYS A 191 -4.82 -7.27 11.88
CA CYS A 191 -4.62 -8.57 11.24
C CYS A 191 -4.28 -8.47 9.74
N HIS A 192 -4.76 -7.44 9.03
CA HIS A 192 -4.63 -7.34 7.58
C HIS A 192 -3.71 -6.19 7.11
N SER A 193 -2.84 -6.47 6.13
CA SER A 193 -2.15 -5.46 5.32
C SER A 193 -3.09 -5.00 4.20
N PRO A 194 -3.52 -3.72 4.17
CA PRO A 194 -4.47 -3.25 3.17
C PRO A 194 -3.87 -3.07 1.76
N HIS A 195 -2.55 -3.05 1.62
CA HIS A 195 -1.91 -2.91 0.31
C HIS A 195 -1.47 -4.26 -0.24
N GLY A 196 -0.58 -4.95 0.48
CA GLY A 196 -0.18 -6.30 0.15
C GLY A 196 0.77 -6.94 1.16
N THR A 197 0.94 -8.25 1.02
CA THR A 197 1.76 -9.11 1.89
C THR A 197 2.06 -10.42 1.16
N VAL A 198 3.00 -11.20 1.69
CA VAL A 198 3.27 -12.57 1.23
C VAL A 198 2.31 -13.60 1.85
N HIS A 199 1.55 -13.21 2.87
CA HIS A 199 0.65 -14.12 3.58
C HIS A 199 -0.76 -14.11 2.98
N ALA A 200 -1.35 -15.30 2.86
CA ALA A 200 -2.70 -15.49 2.34
C ALA A 200 -3.72 -14.59 3.06
N LYS A 201 -4.78 -14.18 2.36
CA LYS A 201 -5.85 -13.33 2.91
C LYS A 201 -5.35 -12.00 3.48
N LEU A 202 -4.25 -11.49 2.91
CA LEU A 202 -3.69 -10.20 3.30
C LEU A 202 -3.21 -10.14 4.75
N LEU A 203 -2.84 -11.26 5.38
CA LEU A 203 -2.45 -11.23 6.80
C LEU A 203 -1.09 -10.53 7.03
N VAL A 204 -0.95 -9.83 8.16
CA VAL A 204 0.31 -9.18 8.56
C VAL A 204 1.36 -10.16 9.11
N ASP A 205 0.98 -11.42 9.31
CA ASP A 205 1.86 -12.52 9.72
C ASP A 205 1.28 -13.85 9.24
N ARG A 206 2.06 -14.92 9.39
CA ARG A 206 1.57 -16.30 9.20
C ARG A 206 0.48 -16.60 10.22
N GLU A 207 -0.58 -17.26 9.78
CA GLU A 207 -1.81 -17.52 10.52
C GLU A 207 -1.63 -17.91 12.00
N ALA A 208 -0.83 -18.95 12.31
CA ALA A 208 -0.61 -19.35 13.71
C ALA A 208 0.11 -18.28 14.54
N ASN A 209 1.12 -17.63 13.97
CA ASN A 209 1.87 -16.59 14.67
C ASN A 209 0.97 -15.38 14.94
N LEU A 210 0.13 -15.02 13.97
CA LEU A 210 -0.81 -13.91 14.10
C LEU A 210 -1.72 -14.09 15.32
N CYS A 211 -2.36 -15.26 15.46
CA CYS A 211 -3.24 -15.53 16.59
C CYS A 211 -2.46 -15.52 17.92
N LEU A 212 -1.26 -16.11 17.92
CA LEU A 212 -0.43 -16.24 19.11
C LEU A 212 0.17 -14.91 19.59
N ARG A 213 0.14 -13.84 18.79
CA ARG A 213 0.50 -12.49 19.26
C ARG A 213 -0.32 -12.05 20.48
N CYS A 214 -1.57 -12.51 20.57
CA CYS A 214 -2.46 -12.21 21.69
C CYS A 214 -2.88 -13.47 22.48
N HIS A 215 -2.99 -14.63 21.82
CA HIS A 215 -3.50 -15.86 22.42
C HIS A 215 -2.44 -16.79 23.04
N ALA A 216 -1.16 -16.39 23.13
CA ALA A 216 -0.08 -17.22 23.72
C ALA A 216 -0.13 -17.31 25.26
N GLN A 217 -1.29 -17.69 25.82
CA GLN A 217 -1.63 -17.42 27.22
C GLN A 217 -0.78 -18.19 28.24
N VAL A 218 -0.36 -19.44 27.98
CA VAL A 218 0.55 -20.15 28.91
C VAL A 218 1.37 -21.22 28.18
N GLN A 219 2.71 -21.17 28.32
CA GLN A 219 3.56 -22.36 28.17
C GLN A 219 3.73 -22.98 29.56
N THR A 220 3.22 -24.19 29.77
CA THR A 220 3.39 -24.88 31.06
C THR A 220 4.83 -25.40 31.18
N PRO A 221 5.32 -25.72 32.40
CA PRO A 221 6.64 -26.35 32.58
C PRO A 221 6.82 -27.66 31.80
N ASN A 222 5.71 -28.27 31.36
CA ASN A 222 5.68 -29.51 30.57
C ASN A 222 5.60 -29.25 29.05
N ALA A 223 5.83 -28.01 28.59
CA ALA A 223 5.76 -27.58 27.19
C ALA A 223 4.37 -27.72 26.54
N GLU A 224 3.29 -27.66 27.32
CA GLU A 224 1.92 -27.58 26.79
C GLU A 224 1.61 -26.12 26.42
N LEU A 225 0.87 -25.93 25.33
CA LEU A 225 0.45 -24.61 24.87
C LEU A 225 -1.03 -24.42 25.19
N LEU A 226 -1.34 -23.79 26.32
CA LEU A 226 -2.72 -23.60 26.75
C LEU A 226 -3.28 -22.27 26.23
N ILE A 227 -4.45 -22.33 25.58
CA ILE A 227 -5.30 -21.17 25.27
C ILE A 227 -6.62 -21.38 26.02
N GLY A 228 -6.90 -20.53 27.00
CA GLY A 228 -7.92 -20.80 28.01
C GLY A 228 -7.62 -22.09 28.80
N LYS A 229 -8.55 -23.07 28.73
CA LYS A 229 -8.42 -24.38 29.41
C LYS A 229 -8.13 -25.55 28.45
N GLN A 230 -7.71 -25.26 27.22
CA GLN A 230 -7.51 -26.27 26.17
C GLN A 230 -6.05 -26.29 25.72
N ASP A 231 -5.45 -27.47 25.64
CA ASP A 231 -4.10 -27.64 25.08
C ASP A 231 -4.13 -27.60 23.55
N HIS A 232 -3.50 -26.58 23.01
CA HIS A 232 -3.35 -26.34 21.58
C HIS A 232 -2.04 -26.92 21.03
N GLY A 233 -1.11 -27.38 21.88
CA GLY A 233 0.16 -27.95 21.43
C GLY A 233 -0.03 -29.19 20.56
N GLN A 234 -0.98 -30.07 20.91
CA GLN A 234 -1.37 -31.20 20.05
C GLN A 234 -2.25 -30.76 18.88
N LEU A 235 -3.16 -29.81 19.09
CA LEU A 235 -4.11 -29.37 18.06
C LEU A 235 -3.41 -28.70 16.87
N LEU A 236 -2.34 -27.93 17.14
CA LEU A 236 -1.55 -27.26 16.10
C LEU A 236 -0.83 -28.25 15.15
N ARG A 237 -0.75 -29.54 15.50
CA ARG A 237 -0.23 -30.59 14.60
C ARG A 237 -1.18 -30.90 13.45
N PHE A 238 -2.47 -30.62 13.60
CA PHE A 238 -3.49 -30.84 12.58
C PHE A 238 -3.65 -29.65 11.62
N GLY A 239 -2.96 -28.54 11.89
CA GLY A 239 -3.03 -27.31 11.12
C GLY A 239 -3.00 -26.09 12.02
N THR A 240 -2.99 -24.91 11.43
CA THR A 240 -3.06 -23.65 12.19
C THR A 240 -4.49 -23.36 12.65
N CYS A 241 -4.68 -22.39 13.54
CA CYS A 241 -5.95 -22.13 14.24
C CYS A 241 -7.20 -22.08 13.32
N TRP A 242 -7.06 -21.47 12.15
CA TRP A 242 -8.08 -21.37 11.11
C TRP A 242 -7.95 -22.49 10.06
N SER A 243 -6.75 -22.81 9.59
CA SER A 243 -6.56 -23.81 8.51
C SER A 243 -6.89 -25.25 8.95
N ALA A 244 -6.81 -25.55 10.25
CA ALA A 244 -7.31 -26.78 10.84
C ALA A 244 -8.85 -26.84 10.91
N GLY A 245 -9.55 -25.74 10.61
CA GLY A 245 -11.00 -25.66 10.63
C GLY A 245 -11.63 -25.49 12.01
N CYS A 246 -10.83 -25.23 13.06
CA CYS A 246 -11.36 -25.00 14.40
C CYS A 246 -11.90 -23.57 14.53
N HIS A 247 -11.06 -22.54 14.42
CA HIS A 247 -11.47 -21.13 14.54
C HIS A 247 -11.84 -20.55 13.18
N THR A 248 -13.04 -20.86 12.71
CA THR A 248 -13.51 -20.48 11.37
C THR A 248 -14.34 -19.19 11.34
N ALA A 249 -14.74 -18.65 12.49
CA ALA A 249 -15.47 -17.39 12.60
C ALA A 249 -14.63 -16.28 13.26
N VAL A 250 -13.39 -16.07 12.78
CA VAL A 250 -12.37 -15.20 13.40
C VAL A 250 -12.70 -13.71 13.50
N HIS A 251 -13.67 -13.22 12.72
CA HIS A 251 -14.17 -11.85 12.85
C HIS A 251 -15.27 -11.76 13.91
N GLY A 252 -15.98 -12.86 14.17
CA GLY A 252 -17.08 -12.90 15.12
C GLY A 252 -18.07 -14.01 14.78
N SER A 253 -18.83 -14.45 15.78
CA SER A 253 -19.87 -15.49 15.61
C SER A 253 -21.19 -15.03 16.19
N ASN A 254 -22.30 -15.49 15.60
CA ASN A 254 -23.65 -15.25 16.13
C ASN A 254 -24.21 -16.47 16.86
N ILE A 255 -23.44 -17.56 16.93
CA ILE A 255 -23.91 -18.87 17.39
C ILE A 255 -23.00 -19.51 18.42
N ASN A 256 -21.71 -19.13 18.48
CA ASN A 256 -20.75 -19.72 19.40
C ASN A 256 -19.78 -18.69 20.00
N PRO A 257 -19.68 -18.59 21.35
CA PRO A 257 -18.78 -17.64 22.01
C PRO A 257 -17.28 -17.94 21.79
N LYS A 258 -16.92 -19.13 21.31
CA LYS A 258 -15.54 -19.50 20.97
C LYS A 258 -15.16 -19.21 19.51
N LEU A 259 -16.04 -18.51 18.78
CA LEU A 259 -15.80 -18.09 17.39
C LEU A 259 -15.62 -19.26 16.43
N LEU A 260 -16.39 -20.32 16.68
CA LEU A 260 -16.57 -21.45 15.78
C LEU A 260 -17.84 -21.23 14.95
N TYR A 261 -17.88 -21.76 13.72
CA TYR A 261 -19.14 -21.99 13.01
C TYR A 261 -19.89 -23.21 13.57
#